data_AF-A0A3A1WU85-F1
#
_entry.id   AF-A0A3A1WU85-F1
#
_cell.length_a   1.000
_cell.length_b   1.000
_cell.length_c   1.000
_cell.angle_alpha   90.00
_cell.angle_beta   90.00
_cell.angle_gamma   90.00
#
_symmetry.space_group_name_H-M   'P 1'
#
loop_
_entity.id
_entity.type
_entity.pdbx_description
1 polymer ?
#
loop_
_entity_poly.entity_id
_entity_poly.type
_entity_poly.pdbx_seq_one_letter_code
_entity_poly.pdbx_strand_id
1 'polypeptide(L)' 'KFEDLPQNTQNYVKRLEELSNCRISAIGTGPQRDHIISVHSLTD' A
#
# COMPACT_ATOMS: atom_id res chain seq x y z
N LYS A 1 6.05 4.50 -6.72
CA LYS A 1 5.34 3.20 -6.90
C LYS A 1 5.55 2.36 -5.66
N PHE A 2 4.78 1.29 -5.45
CA PHE A 2 4.92 0.45 -4.24
C PHE A 2 6.32 -0.18 -4.11
N GLU A 3 6.90 -0.60 -5.23
CA GLU A 3 8.26 -1.16 -5.32
C GLU A 3 9.38 -0.16 -4.96
N ASP A 4 9.11 1.15 -5.08
CA ASP A 4 10.08 2.21 -4.74
C ASP A 4 10.14 2.47 -3.23
N LEU A 5 9.20 1.90 -2.45
CA LEU A 5 9.20 2.06 -1.00
C LEU A 5 10.31 1.23 -0.35
N PRO A 6 10.83 1.65 0.82
CA PRO A 6 11.77 0.84 1.58
C PRO A 6 11.26 -0.58 1.82
N GLN A 7 12.17 -1.57 1.81
CA GLN A 7 11.82 -2.98 1.96
C GLN A 7 10.99 -3.24 3.24
N ASN A 8 11.30 -2.54 4.34
CA ASN A 8 10.55 -2.65 5.59
C ASN A 8 9.09 -2.23 5.43
N THR A 9 8.81 -1.18 4.68
CA THR A 9 7.45 -0.70 4.40
C THR A 9 6.70 -1.73 3.56
N GLN A 10 7.34 -2.28 2.53
CA GLN A 10 6.74 -3.33 1.70
C GLN A 10 6.39 -4.58 2.54
N ASN A 11 7.32 -5.02 3.40
CA ASN A 11 7.11 -6.18 4.27
C ASN A 11 6.00 -5.93 5.29
N TYR A 12 5.92 -4.72 5.84
CA TYR A 12 4.86 -4.32 6.76
C TYR A 12 3.47 -4.40 6.10
N VAL A 13 3.34 -3.87 4.87
CA VAL A 13 2.08 -3.91 4.13
C VAL A 13 1.67 -5.35 3.84
N LYS A 14 2.58 -6.19 3.34
CA LYS A 14 2.30 -7.61 3.11
C LYS A 14 1.84 -8.33 4.39
N ARG A 15 2.49 -8.03 5.51
CA ARG A 15 2.10 -8.60 6.81
C ARG A 15 0.70 -8.18 7.24
N LEU A 16 0.31 -6.93 6.98
CA LEU A 16 -1.06 -6.47 7.26
C LEU A 16 -2.11 -7.18 6.40
N GLU A 17 -1.81 -7.43 5.12
CA GLU A 17 -2.69 -8.20 4.24
C GLU A 17 -2.89 -9.64 4.75
N GLU A 18 -1.80 -10.31 5.14
CA GLU A 18 -1.87 -11.66 5.75
C GLU A 18 -2.72 -11.69 7.02
N LEU A 19 -2.57 -10.69 7.89
CA LEU A 19 -3.28 -10.63 9.16
C LEU A 19 -4.76 -10.28 9.00
N SER A 20 -5.07 -9.41 8.05
CA SER A 20 -6.44 -8.95 7.80
C SER A 20 -7.22 -9.86 6.84
N ASN A 21 -6.54 -10.74 6.11
CA ASN A 21 -7.08 -11.49 4.96
C ASN A 21 -7.75 -10.57 3.92
N CYS A 22 -7.32 -9.32 3.84
CA CYS A 22 -7.86 -8.31 2.95
C CYS A 22 -6.73 -7.71 2.11
N ARG A 23 -7.03 -7.39 0.85
CA ARG A 23 -6.08 -6.73 -0.05
C ARG A 23 -6.02 -5.23 0.19
N ILE A 24 -4.83 -4.65 0.24
CA ILE A 24 -4.60 -3.21 0.39
C ILE A 24 -4.44 -2.60 -1.00
N SER A 25 -5.40 -1.75 -1.40
CA SER A 25 -5.41 -1.20 -2.76
C SER A 25 -4.74 0.17 -2.88
N ALA A 26 -4.70 0.96 -1.80
CA ALA A 26 -4.08 2.28 -1.79
C ALA A 26 -3.41 2.56 -0.44
N ILE A 27 -2.30 3.30 -0.46
CA ILE A 27 -1.52 3.68 0.71
C ILE A 27 -1.30 5.19 0.67
N GLY A 28 -1.75 5.91 1.71
CA GLY A 28 -1.41 7.32 1.90
C GLY A 28 -0.03 7.47 2.53
N THR A 29 0.88 8.18 1.87
CA THR A 29 2.26 8.40 2.35
C THR A 29 2.52 9.82 2.86
N GLY A 30 1.50 10.68 2.87
CA GLY A 30 1.61 12.04 3.39
C GLY A 30 0.28 12.77 3.44
N PRO A 31 0.29 14.05 3.89
CA PRO A 31 -0.93 14.83 4.10
C PRO A 31 -1.57 15.38 2.81
N GLN A 32 -0.80 15.46 1.72
CA GLN A 32 -1.30 15.95 0.43
C GLN A 32 -2.10 14.88 -0.30
N ARG A 33 -3.05 15.32 -1.14
CA ARG A 33 -3.97 14.42 -1.88
C ARG A 33 -3.26 13.53 -2.90
N ASP A 34 -2.16 14.02 -3.48
CA ASP A 34 -1.32 13.31 -4.44
C ASP A 34 -0.34 12.33 -3.77
N HIS A 35 -0.20 12.36 -2.45
CA HIS A 35 0.64 11.42 -1.70
C HIS A 35 -0.09 10.10 -1.46
N ILE A 36 -0.60 9.49 -2.53
CA ILE A 36 -1.30 8.21 -2.51
C ILE A 36 -0.61 7.27 -3.50
N ILE A 37 -0.20 6.10 -3.01
CA ILE A 37 0.36 5.02 -3.81
C ILE A 37 -0.73 3.98 -4.02
N SER A 38 -1.13 3.80 -5.28
CA SER A 38 -2.00 2.69 -5.69
C SER A 38 -1.18 1.40 -5.79
N VAL A 39 -1.60 0.36 -5.06
CA VAL A 39 -0.95 -0.96 -5.00
C VAL A 39 -1.73 -1.97 -5.84
N HIS A 40 -3.04 -1.99 -5.66
CA HIS A 40 -3.97 -2.79 -6.46
C HIS A 40 -5.05 -1.89 -7.04
N SER A 41 -5.62 -2.27 -8.18
CA SER A 41 -6.76 -1.54 -8.73
C SER A 41 -7.95 -1.65 -7.77
N LEU A 42 -8.57 -0.52 -7.46
CA LEU A 42 -9.79 -0.44 -6.65
C LEU A 42 -11.05 -0.74 -7.48
N THR A 43 -10.97 -0.50 -8.78
CA THR A 43 -12.03 -0.74 -9.75
C THR A 43 -11.41 -1.59 -10.85
N ASP A 44 -11.92 -2.81 -11.03
CA ASP A 44 -11.72 -3.55 -12.27
C ASP A 44 -12.42 -2.81 -13.44
#